data_AF-A0A8T7EP97-F1
#
_entry.id   AF-A0A8T7EP97-F1
#
_cell.length_a   1.000
_cell.length_b   1.000
_cell.length_c   1.000
_cell.angle_alpha   90.00
_cell.angle_beta   90.00
_cell.angle_gamma   90.00
#
_symmetry.space_group_name_H-M   'P 1'
#
loop_
_entity.id
_entity.type
_entity.pdbx_description
1 polymer ?
#
loop_
_entity_poly.entity_id
_entity_poly.type
_entity_poly.pdbx_seq_one_letter_code
_entity_poly.pdbx_strand_id
1 'polypeptide(L)'
;MRGSEALVRIQRLQFEDKPAAEALLLDVIGRLFPDLGVTGLELRPQATSLNSFNGFLTASDGRRLFFKTHVEQDSAISEYYNAALLADAAYPVIRPLYSSTRDGQQLLVYPIIHDPPVFDIARDIERRQDFDGELARALGDAQAAEDRALYERYCDALSYVDAETHKSAPIHQLFWHRLTGGRFDRFYGVDVQVHVPGMTVDAATLLSRRWVINGHEFTATLQELVTRAIAMLNPAQSGPSIIGHGDAHNGNVFYSAGG
;
A
#
# COMPACT_ATOMS: atom_id res chain seq x y z
N MET A 1 16.04 1.01 25.92
CA MET A 1 15.68 0.17 24.76
C MET A 1 15.57 1.09 23.55
N ARG A 2 16.26 0.78 22.45
CA ARG A 2 16.14 1.57 21.20
C ARG A 2 14.72 1.39 20.65
N GLY A 3 14.15 2.39 19.99
CA GLY A 3 12.75 2.35 19.55
C GLY A 3 12.43 1.11 18.68
N SER A 4 13.38 0.67 17.85
CA SER A 4 13.15 -0.37 16.84
C SER A 4 13.01 -1.76 17.47
N GLU A 5 13.80 -2.04 18.51
CA GLU A 5 13.65 -3.26 19.32
C GLU A 5 12.30 -3.30 20.03
N ALA A 6 11.77 -2.14 20.42
CA ALA A 6 10.48 -2.04 21.08
C ALA A 6 9.34 -2.42 20.11
N LEU A 7 9.32 -1.86 18.89
CA LEU A 7 8.27 -2.17 17.91
C LEU A 7 8.34 -3.62 17.42
N VAL A 8 9.53 -4.20 17.22
CA VAL A 8 9.68 -5.63 16.92
C VAL A 8 9.09 -6.49 18.04
N ARG A 9 9.36 -6.13 19.30
CA ARG A 9 8.82 -6.84 20.44
C ARG A 9 7.29 -6.71 20.51
N ILE A 10 6.75 -5.51 20.31
CA ILE A 10 5.29 -5.28 20.27
C ILE A 10 4.64 -6.11 19.16
N GLN A 11 5.26 -6.17 17.98
CA GLN A 11 4.75 -6.93 16.84
C GLN A 11 4.61 -8.42 17.16
N ARG A 12 5.56 -9.01 17.90
CA ARG A 12 5.46 -10.41 18.34
C ARG A 12 4.44 -10.56 19.45
N LEU A 13 4.54 -9.72 20.48
CA LEU A 13 3.67 -9.77 21.66
C LEU A 13 2.20 -9.60 21.30
N GLN A 14 1.83 -8.84 20.26
CA GLN A 14 0.42 -8.66 19.91
C GLN A 14 -0.33 -9.99 19.65
N PHE A 15 0.40 -11.05 19.26
CA PHE A 15 -0.14 -12.38 19.00
C PHE A 15 -0.06 -13.32 20.21
N GLU A 16 0.82 -13.03 21.18
CA GLU A 16 1.10 -13.88 22.34
C GLU A 16 0.43 -13.34 23.62
N ASP A 17 0.57 -12.04 23.86
CA ASP A 17 0.07 -11.30 25.03
C ASP A 17 -0.29 -9.86 24.59
N LYS A 18 -1.50 -9.73 24.04
CA LYS A 18 -2.02 -8.45 23.53
C LYS A 18 -2.03 -7.35 24.61
N PRO A 19 -2.49 -7.57 25.86
CA PRO A 19 -2.42 -6.56 26.91
C PRO A 19 -0.99 -6.06 27.20
N ALA A 20 0.00 -6.96 27.23
CA ALA A 20 1.39 -6.55 27.42
C ALA A 20 1.93 -5.75 26.22
N ALA A 21 1.53 -6.12 24.99
CA ALA A 21 1.87 -5.37 23.79
C ALA A 21 1.28 -3.95 23.80
N GLU A 22 0.02 -3.79 24.20
CA GLU A 22 -0.67 -2.50 24.32
C GLU A 22 -0.03 -1.62 25.38
N ALA A 23 0.32 -2.17 26.56
CA ALA A 23 1.01 -1.43 27.61
C ALA A 23 2.39 -0.94 27.16
N LEU A 24 3.16 -1.80 26.46
CA LEU A 24 4.47 -1.43 25.92
C LEU A 24 4.34 -0.36 24.83
N LEU A 25 3.34 -0.47 23.96
CA LEU A 25 3.08 0.51 22.92
C LEU A 25 2.62 1.85 23.49
N LEU A 26 1.87 1.86 24.60
CA LEU A 26 1.44 3.10 25.27
C LEU A 26 2.64 3.93 25.72
N ASP A 27 3.64 3.29 26.33
CA ASP A 27 4.89 3.93 26.73
C ASP A 27 5.69 4.44 25.52
N VAL A 28 5.75 3.67 24.42
CA VAL A 28 6.43 4.11 23.20
C VAL A 28 5.75 5.33 22.59
N ILE A 29 4.42 5.31 22.43
CA ILE A 29 3.67 6.42 21.85
C ILE A 29 3.73 7.65 22.76
N GLY A 30 3.63 7.50 24.08
CA GLY A 30 3.75 8.60 25.03
C GLY A 30 5.12 9.30 24.97
N ARG A 31 6.19 8.56 24.67
CA ARG A 31 7.52 9.14 24.44
C ARG A 31 7.68 9.80 23.07
N LEU A 32 7.03 9.27 22.04
CA LEU A 32 7.09 9.81 20.68
C LEU A 32 6.23 11.06 20.51
N PHE A 33 5.04 11.08 21.10
CA PHE A 33 4.03 12.14 20.98
C PHE A 33 3.51 12.56 22.37
N PRO A 34 4.34 13.21 23.19
CA PRO A 34 3.94 13.60 24.55
C PRO A 34 2.70 14.50 24.55
N ASP A 35 2.55 15.36 23.55
CA ASP A 35 1.43 16.31 23.43
C ASP A 35 0.10 15.64 23.04
N LEU A 36 0.12 14.39 22.56
CA LEU A 36 -1.10 13.66 22.19
C LEU A 36 -1.87 13.15 23.42
N GLY A 37 -1.19 12.98 24.56
CA GLY A 37 -1.82 12.57 25.81
C GLY A 37 -2.57 11.24 25.70
N VAL A 38 -1.96 10.20 25.14
CA VAL A 38 -2.65 8.91 24.91
C VAL A 38 -3.01 8.23 26.24
N THR A 39 -4.28 7.87 26.41
CA THR A 39 -4.83 7.22 27.60
C THR A 39 -5.25 5.76 27.38
N GLY A 40 -5.42 5.36 26.12
CA GLY A 40 -5.81 3.99 25.77
C GLY A 40 -5.30 3.55 24.40
N LEU A 41 -5.12 2.24 24.25
CA LEU A 41 -4.73 1.60 23.00
C LEU A 41 -5.55 0.33 22.78
N GLU A 42 -5.84 0.05 21.52
CA GLU A 42 -6.49 -1.17 21.06
C GLU A 42 -5.75 -1.69 19.82
N LEU A 43 -4.96 -2.75 20.00
CA LEU A 43 -4.29 -3.43 18.89
C LEU A 43 -5.28 -4.28 18.07
N ARG A 44 -5.06 -4.34 16.75
CA ARG A 44 -5.81 -5.18 15.81
C ARG A 44 -4.89 -6.20 15.14
N PRO A 45 -4.54 -7.31 15.83
CA PRO A 45 -3.74 -8.36 15.21
C PRO A 45 -4.46 -8.93 13.98
N GLN A 46 -3.77 -8.93 12.84
CA GLN A 46 -4.27 -9.50 11.60
C GLN A 46 -3.26 -10.52 11.08
N ALA A 47 -3.73 -11.65 10.56
CA ALA A 47 -2.86 -12.70 10.02
C ALA A 47 -1.94 -12.21 8.88
N THR A 48 -2.30 -11.11 8.22
CA THR A 48 -1.55 -10.46 7.14
C THR A 48 -0.53 -9.42 7.63
N SER A 49 -0.52 -9.09 8.93
CA SER A 49 0.37 -8.09 9.55
C SER A 49 1.72 -8.69 9.96
N LEU A 50 2.43 -9.29 8.99
CA LEU A 50 3.70 -9.99 9.24
C LEU A 50 4.85 -9.04 9.62
N ASN A 51 4.88 -7.85 9.01
CA ASN A 51 5.95 -6.85 9.19
C ASN A 51 5.42 -5.47 9.65
N SER A 52 4.19 -5.46 10.17
CA SER A 52 3.45 -4.27 10.55
C SER A 52 2.49 -4.58 11.68
N PHE A 53 1.94 -3.54 12.31
CA PHE A 53 0.74 -3.66 13.11
C PHE A 53 0.00 -2.33 13.14
N ASN A 54 -1.28 -2.38 13.50
CA ASN A 54 -2.14 -1.21 13.54
C ASN A 54 -3.18 -1.35 14.66
N GLY A 55 -3.87 -0.26 14.93
CA GLY A 55 -4.88 -0.23 15.97
C GLY A 55 -5.49 1.14 16.14
N PHE A 56 -6.18 1.31 17.27
CA PHE A 56 -6.74 2.59 17.68
C PHE A 56 -6.05 3.08 18.94
N LEU A 57 -5.94 4.40 19.05
CA LEU A 57 -5.54 5.07 20.27
C LEU A 57 -6.65 6.02 20.73
N THR A 58 -6.74 6.23 22.03
CA THR A 58 -7.64 7.20 22.65
C THR A 58 -6.78 8.30 23.27
N ALA A 59 -6.95 9.53 22.81
CA ALA A 59 -6.28 10.70 23.36
C ALA A 59 -7.00 11.19 24.63
N SER A 60 -6.33 11.99 25.45
CA SER A 60 -6.85 12.54 26.70
C SER A 60 -8.05 13.47 26.51
N ASP A 61 -8.19 14.05 25.31
CA ASP A 61 -9.33 14.86 24.91
C ASP A 61 -10.53 14.03 24.42
N GLY A 62 -10.44 12.70 24.49
CA GLY A 62 -11.49 11.77 24.09
C GLY A 62 -11.50 11.43 22.60
N ARG A 63 -10.61 12.03 21.77
CA ARG A 63 -10.50 11.64 20.36
C ARG A 63 -9.99 10.22 20.23
N ARG A 64 -10.63 9.45 19.35
CA ARG A 64 -10.13 8.15 18.92
C ARG A 64 -9.44 8.31 17.56
N LEU A 65 -8.20 7.85 17.46
CA LEU A 65 -7.37 7.95 16.27
C LEU A 65 -6.92 6.57 15.82
N PHE A 66 -6.66 6.40 14.53
CA PHE A 66 -6.06 5.19 13.98
C PHE A 66 -4.55 5.34 13.96
N PHE A 67 -3.80 4.27 14.26
CA PHE A 67 -2.36 4.26 14.04
C PHE A 67 -1.94 3.04 13.23
N LYS A 68 -0.86 3.19 12.47
CA LYS A 68 -0.21 2.12 11.72
C LYS A 68 1.30 2.24 11.89
N THR A 69 1.97 1.10 11.93
CA THR A 69 3.44 1.05 11.92
C THR A 69 3.99 -0.06 11.04
N HIS A 70 5.16 0.21 10.48
CA HIS A 70 6.04 -0.76 9.81
C HIS A 70 7.29 -0.98 10.66
N VAL A 71 7.70 -2.24 10.77
CA VAL A 71 8.79 -2.66 11.66
C VAL A 71 10.12 -2.88 10.90
N GLU A 72 10.08 -2.93 9.56
CA GLU A 72 11.27 -3.15 8.72
C GLU A 72 12.02 -1.86 8.38
N GLN A 73 13.35 -1.91 8.45
CA GLN A 73 14.27 -0.76 8.28
C GLN A 73 14.28 -0.17 6.86
N ASP A 74 13.95 -0.97 5.83
CA ASP A 74 14.13 -0.59 4.42
C ASP A 74 12.93 0.14 3.79
N SER A 75 11.84 0.37 4.54
CA SER A 75 10.58 0.94 3.99
C SER A 75 10.18 2.31 4.56
N ALA A 76 10.78 2.71 5.69
CA ALA A 76 10.18 3.65 6.64
C ALA A 76 10.15 5.14 6.25
N ILE A 77 10.95 5.58 5.25
CA ILE A 77 11.07 7.01 4.91
C ILE A 77 10.17 7.41 3.72
N SER A 78 9.72 6.44 2.90
CA SER A 78 9.09 6.73 1.61
C SER A 78 7.59 7.13 1.71
N GLU A 79 6.81 6.49 2.58
CA GLU A 79 5.35 6.65 2.59
C GLU A 79 4.90 8.07 3.01
N TYR A 80 5.56 8.70 3.99
CA TYR A 80 5.24 10.07 4.41
C TYR A 80 5.57 11.11 3.34
N TYR A 81 6.76 11.00 2.73
CA TYR A 81 7.18 11.88 1.65
C TYR A 81 6.20 11.80 0.47
N ASN A 82 5.76 10.58 0.12
CA ASN A 82 4.80 10.37 -0.96
C ASN A 82 3.43 10.99 -0.64
N ALA A 83 2.92 10.85 0.60
CA ALA A 83 1.66 11.47 0.99
C ALA A 83 1.70 13.01 0.94
N ALA A 84 2.84 13.62 1.28
CA ALA A 84 3.02 15.07 1.15
C ALA A 84 3.02 15.49 -0.33
N LEU A 85 3.76 14.78 -1.19
CA LEU A 85 3.81 15.03 -2.63
C LEU A 85 2.41 14.96 -3.28
N LEU A 86 1.60 13.97 -2.89
CA LEU A 86 0.23 13.83 -3.36
C LEU A 86 -0.68 14.98 -2.88
N ALA A 87 -0.55 15.38 -1.62
CA ALA A 87 -1.32 16.50 -1.08
C ALA A 87 -0.96 17.83 -1.78
N ASP A 88 0.32 18.06 -2.05
CA ASP A 88 0.80 19.26 -2.76
C ASP A 88 0.32 19.26 -4.24
N ALA A 89 0.11 18.07 -4.83
CA ALA A 89 -0.53 17.88 -6.13
C ALA A 89 -2.07 17.83 -6.05
N ALA A 90 -2.67 18.31 -4.96
CA ALA A 90 -4.12 18.40 -4.75
C ALA A 90 -4.89 17.06 -4.85
N TYR A 91 -4.24 15.95 -4.52
CA TYR A 91 -4.94 14.68 -4.31
C TYR A 91 -5.71 14.70 -2.98
N PRO A 92 -6.91 14.09 -2.92
CA PRO A 92 -7.70 13.95 -1.70
C PRO A 92 -7.12 12.83 -0.83
N VAL A 93 -5.89 13.02 -0.34
CA VAL A 93 -5.19 12.07 0.52
C VAL A 93 -5.33 12.44 1.99
N ILE A 94 -5.41 11.42 2.84
CA ILE A 94 -5.48 11.61 4.27
C ILE A 94 -4.06 11.66 4.82
N ARG A 95 -3.72 12.80 5.42
CA ARG A 95 -2.41 13.02 6.03
C ARG A 95 -2.42 12.54 7.48
N PRO A 96 -1.32 11.97 7.98
CA PRO A 96 -1.20 11.67 9.40
C PRO A 96 -1.19 12.97 10.20
N LEU A 97 -1.89 12.97 11.33
CA LEU A 97 -1.85 14.04 12.33
C LEU A 97 -0.51 14.04 13.08
N TYR A 98 0.05 12.85 13.31
CA TYR A 98 1.35 12.67 13.95
C TYR A 98 2.17 11.63 13.17
N SER A 99 3.47 11.88 13.05
CA SER A 99 4.40 10.95 12.41
C SER A 99 5.73 10.92 13.15
N SER A 100 6.31 9.73 13.27
CA SER A 100 7.68 9.54 13.73
C SER A 100 8.40 8.61 12.78
N THR A 101 9.55 9.06 12.25
CA THR A 101 10.44 8.31 11.36
C THR A 101 11.79 7.98 12.03
N ARG A 102 11.89 8.17 13.36
CA ARG A 102 13.16 8.02 14.09
C ARG A 102 13.60 6.56 14.16
N ASP A 103 14.91 6.33 14.09
CA ASP A 103 15.55 5.02 14.27
C ASP A 103 14.98 3.90 13.36
N GLY A 104 14.71 4.21 12.09
CA GLY A 104 14.28 3.24 11.07
C GLY A 104 12.86 2.69 11.26
N GLN A 105 12.05 3.33 12.12
CA GLN A 105 10.66 2.97 12.35
C GLN A 105 9.75 4.02 11.73
N GLN A 106 8.56 3.60 11.30
CA GLN A 106 7.51 4.52 10.93
C GLN A 106 6.30 4.26 11.82
N LEU A 107 5.93 5.23 12.65
CA LEU A 107 4.66 5.21 13.37
C LEU A 107 3.85 6.44 12.98
N LEU A 108 2.69 6.19 12.38
CA LEU A 108 1.80 7.20 11.82
C LEU A 108 0.46 7.14 12.54
N VAL A 109 -0.09 8.32 12.86
CA VAL A 109 -1.39 8.47 13.51
C VAL A 109 -2.30 9.28 12.61
N TYR A 110 -3.47 8.76 12.31
CA TYR A 110 -4.46 9.30 11.38
C TYR A 110 -5.79 9.57 12.08
N PRO A 111 -6.63 10.48 11.53
CA PRO A 111 -8.05 10.48 11.88
C PRO A 111 -8.68 9.13 11.52
N ILE A 112 -9.77 8.78 12.20
CA ILE A 112 -10.59 7.62 11.80
C ILE A 112 -11.45 8.04 10.62
N ILE A 113 -11.45 7.20 9.59
CA ILE A 113 -12.34 7.31 8.44
C ILE A 113 -13.55 6.43 8.74
N HIS A 114 -14.72 7.05 8.76
CA HIS A 114 -15.99 6.34 8.98
C HIS A 114 -16.67 5.96 7.67
N ASP A 115 -16.31 6.64 6.58
CA ASP A 115 -16.76 6.28 5.25
C ASP A 115 -16.29 4.86 4.89
N PRO A 116 -17.13 4.06 4.21
CA PRO A 116 -16.76 2.71 3.81
C PRO A 116 -15.76 2.74 2.64
N PRO A 117 -14.85 1.76 2.55
CA PRO A 117 -14.05 1.55 1.34
C PRO A 117 -14.96 1.30 0.13
N VAL A 118 -14.60 1.83 -1.03
CA VAL A 118 -15.33 1.62 -2.29
C VAL A 118 -15.48 0.12 -2.59
N PHE A 119 -14.47 -0.68 -2.25
CA PHE A 119 -14.48 -2.12 -2.41
C PHE A 119 -15.65 -2.79 -1.66
N ASP A 120 -15.91 -2.37 -0.43
CA ASP A 120 -17.00 -2.95 0.36
C ASP A 120 -18.36 -2.57 -0.23
N ILE A 121 -18.54 -1.32 -0.67
CA ILE A 121 -19.77 -0.89 -1.36
C ILE A 121 -19.97 -1.70 -2.65
N ALA A 122 -18.95 -1.76 -3.50
CA ALA A 122 -19.04 -2.45 -4.80
C ALA A 122 -19.38 -3.93 -4.59
N ARG A 123 -18.70 -4.59 -3.65
CA ARG A 123 -18.98 -5.99 -3.30
C ARG A 123 -20.40 -6.18 -2.76
N ASP A 124 -20.91 -5.25 -1.96
CA ASP A 124 -22.26 -5.32 -1.42
C ASP A 124 -23.32 -5.18 -2.52
N ILE A 125 -23.09 -4.30 -3.51
CA ILE A 125 -23.95 -4.17 -4.70
C ILE A 125 -23.95 -5.48 -5.50
N GLU A 126 -22.77 -6.06 -5.74
CA GLU A 126 -22.63 -7.29 -6.54
C GLU A 126 -23.22 -8.54 -5.87
N ARG A 127 -23.21 -8.60 -4.53
CA ARG A 127 -23.67 -9.77 -3.77
C ARG A 127 -25.15 -9.72 -3.39
N ARG A 128 -25.76 -8.54 -3.39
CA ARG A 128 -27.17 -8.38 -3.04
C ARG A 128 -28.06 -9.06 -4.08
N GLN A 129 -29.12 -9.70 -3.62
CA GLN A 129 -30.17 -10.22 -4.50
C GLN A 129 -31.10 -9.09 -4.98
N ASP A 130 -31.25 -8.04 -4.18
CA ASP A 130 -31.94 -6.80 -4.46
C ASP A 130 -30.95 -5.73 -4.93
N PHE A 131 -30.76 -5.62 -6.24
CA PHE A 131 -29.87 -4.63 -6.83
C PHE A 131 -30.31 -3.20 -6.49
N ASP A 132 -29.47 -2.48 -5.74
CA ASP A 132 -29.65 -1.05 -5.45
C ASP A 132 -29.11 -0.20 -6.60
N GLY A 133 -29.98 0.07 -7.58
CA GLY A 133 -29.62 0.85 -8.75
C GLY A 133 -29.32 2.32 -8.47
N GLU A 134 -29.82 2.87 -7.36
CA GLU A 134 -29.53 4.26 -6.97
C GLU A 134 -28.12 4.38 -6.41
N LEU A 135 -27.73 3.48 -5.49
CA LEU A 135 -26.38 3.43 -4.96
C LEU A 135 -25.36 3.10 -6.05
N ALA A 136 -25.67 2.16 -6.95
CA ALA A 136 -24.80 1.84 -8.08
C ALA A 136 -24.58 3.03 -9.01
N ARG A 137 -25.64 3.80 -9.31
CA ARG A 137 -25.53 5.03 -10.09
C ARG A 137 -24.71 6.09 -9.37
N ALA A 138 -24.97 6.33 -8.08
CA ALA A 138 -24.24 7.31 -7.29
C ALA A 138 -22.74 6.98 -7.20
N LEU A 139 -22.39 5.71 -7.01
CA LEU A 139 -21.00 5.27 -7.03
C LEU A 139 -20.35 5.46 -8.41
N GLY A 140 -21.09 5.17 -9.49
CA GLY A 140 -20.63 5.41 -10.86
C GLY A 140 -20.40 6.90 -11.15
N ASP A 141 -21.31 7.76 -10.69
CA ASP A 141 -21.19 9.22 -10.82
C ASP A 141 -19.96 9.75 -10.04
N ALA A 142 -19.72 9.23 -8.84
CA ALA A 142 -18.54 9.58 -8.03
C ALA A 142 -17.23 9.11 -8.66
N GLN A 143 -17.17 7.88 -9.20
CA GLN A 143 -16.01 7.38 -9.93
C GLN A 143 -15.72 8.25 -11.16
N ALA A 144 -16.74 8.60 -11.93
CA ALA A 144 -16.57 9.43 -13.12
C ALA A 144 -16.09 10.86 -12.77
N ALA A 145 -16.52 11.41 -11.63
CA ALA A 145 -16.03 12.68 -11.13
C ALA A 145 -14.55 12.60 -10.72
N GLU A 146 -14.15 11.57 -9.96
CA GLU A 146 -12.74 11.37 -9.59
C GLU A 146 -11.85 11.05 -10.78
N ASP A 147 -12.32 10.29 -11.77
CA ASP A 147 -11.55 10.02 -13.00
C ASP A 147 -11.27 11.32 -13.76
N ARG A 148 -12.23 12.25 -13.81
CA ARG A 148 -12.03 13.57 -14.40
C ARG A 148 -11.04 14.42 -13.60
N ALA A 149 -11.19 14.47 -12.28
CA ALA A 149 -10.28 15.20 -11.42
C ALA A 149 -8.86 14.61 -11.47
N LEU A 150 -8.72 13.29 -11.55
CA LEU A 150 -7.44 12.62 -11.74
C LEU A 150 -6.78 12.99 -13.07
N TYR A 151 -7.54 13.03 -14.15
CA TYR A 151 -7.05 13.46 -15.45
C TYR A 151 -6.53 14.90 -15.41
N GLU A 152 -7.28 15.81 -14.80
CA GLU A 152 -6.87 17.21 -14.61
C GLU A 152 -5.56 17.30 -13.80
N ARG A 153 -5.44 16.58 -12.69
CA ARG A 153 -4.20 16.50 -11.90
C ARG A 153 -3.01 15.98 -12.71
N TYR A 154 -3.22 14.99 -13.58
CA TYR A 154 -2.18 14.49 -14.48
C TYR A 154 -1.77 15.51 -15.52
N CYS A 155 -2.70 16.27 -16.07
CA CYS A 155 -2.38 17.36 -16.98
C CYS A 155 -1.57 18.46 -16.28
N ASP A 156 -1.96 18.83 -15.06
CA ASP A 156 -1.31 19.88 -14.28
C ASP A 156 0.11 19.47 -13.82
N ALA A 157 0.30 18.21 -13.45
CA ALA A 157 1.58 17.68 -13.00
C ALA A 157 2.48 17.19 -14.15
N LEU A 158 2.01 17.24 -15.41
CA LEU A 158 2.77 16.76 -16.56
C LEU A 158 4.05 17.57 -16.73
N SER A 159 5.17 16.88 -16.60
CA SER A 159 6.50 17.49 -16.75
C SER A 159 7.43 16.54 -17.49
N TYR A 160 8.52 17.08 -18.02
CA TYR A 160 9.60 16.26 -18.56
C TYR A 160 10.68 16.10 -17.49
N VAL A 161 11.08 14.86 -17.21
CA VAL A 161 12.11 14.54 -16.20
C VAL A 161 13.33 13.93 -16.88
N ASP A 162 14.51 14.22 -16.35
CA ASP A 162 15.75 13.58 -16.78
C ASP A 162 15.85 12.13 -16.28
N ALA A 163 16.81 11.38 -16.83
CA ALA A 163 16.98 9.97 -16.55
C ALA A 163 17.36 9.66 -15.08
N GLU A 164 18.11 10.54 -14.42
CA GLU A 164 18.52 10.33 -13.02
C GLU A 164 17.36 10.57 -12.06
N THR A 165 16.58 11.63 -12.31
CA THR A 165 15.36 11.94 -11.57
C THR A 165 14.33 10.83 -11.76
N HIS A 166 14.09 10.41 -13.01
CA HIS A 166 13.17 9.31 -13.30
C HIS A 166 13.60 8.02 -12.57
N LYS A 167 14.89 7.67 -12.65
CA LYS A 167 15.44 6.50 -11.96
C LYS A 167 15.25 6.50 -10.45
N SER A 168 15.17 7.67 -9.82
CA SER A 168 14.92 7.80 -8.39
C SER A 168 13.44 7.63 -8.00
N ALA A 169 12.51 7.56 -8.95
CA ALA A 169 11.09 7.51 -8.66
C ALA A 169 10.69 6.20 -7.94
N PRO A 170 9.90 6.28 -6.86
CA PRO A 170 9.56 5.11 -6.03
C PRO A 170 8.72 4.06 -6.76
N ILE A 171 8.02 4.43 -7.83
CA ILE A 171 7.18 3.53 -8.64
C ILE A 171 7.97 2.34 -9.20
N HIS A 172 9.27 2.51 -9.47
CA HIS A 172 10.11 1.43 -9.99
C HIS A 172 10.29 0.29 -8.99
N GLN A 173 10.04 0.52 -7.70
CA GLN A 173 10.03 -0.52 -6.66
C GLN A 173 8.86 -1.49 -6.82
N LEU A 174 7.76 -1.09 -7.46
CA LEU A 174 6.60 -1.95 -7.69
C LEU A 174 6.74 -2.81 -8.94
N PHE A 175 7.58 -2.40 -9.90
CA PHE A 175 7.68 -3.06 -11.20
C PHE A 175 9.11 -3.48 -11.52
N TRP A 176 9.97 -2.55 -11.93
CA TRP A 176 11.29 -2.87 -12.46
C TRP A 176 12.20 -3.55 -11.43
N HIS A 177 12.34 -3.00 -10.22
CA HIS A 177 13.19 -3.59 -9.17
C HIS A 177 12.68 -4.94 -8.68
N ARG A 178 11.38 -5.25 -8.81
CA ARG A 178 10.86 -6.59 -8.48
C ARG A 178 11.22 -7.64 -9.53
N LEU A 179 11.44 -7.23 -10.77
CA LEU A 179 11.86 -8.09 -11.88
C LEU A 179 13.39 -8.23 -11.96
N THR A 180 14.13 -7.17 -11.63
CA THR A 180 15.60 -7.15 -11.75
C THR A 180 16.35 -7.32 -10.44
N GLY A 181 15.67 -7.17 -9.30
CA GLY A 181 16.22 -7.41 -7.98
C GLY A 181 16.04 -8.86 -7.51
N GLY A 182 16.66 -9.21 -6.38
CA GLY A 182 16.67 -10.59 -5.86
C GLY A 182 15.30 -11.16 -5.49
N ARG A 183 14.21 -10.38 -5.53
CA ARG A 183 12.86 -10.92 -5.38
C ARG A 183 12.53 -11.88 -6.51
N PHE A 184 12.81 -11.53 -7.77
CA PHE A 184 12.49 -12.40 -8.90
C PHE A 184 13.16 -13.77 -8.75
N ASP A 185 14.47 -13.79 -8.46
CA ASP A 185 15.23 -15.02 -8.26
C ASP A 185 14.71 -15.88 -7.09
N ARG A 186 14.25 -15.26 -6.00
CA ARG A 186 13.65 -15.99 -4.87
C ARG A 186 12.34 -16.72 -5.25
N PHE A 187 11.55 -16.15 -6.16
CA PHE A 187 10.25 -16.71 -6.55
C PHE A 187 10.31 -17.55 -7.84
N TYR A 188 11.30 -17.32 -8.69
CA TYR A 188 11.39 -17.91 -10.04
C TYR A 188 12.80 -18.35 -10.45
N GLY A 189 13.74 -18.45 -9.50
CA GLY A 189 15.10 -18.93 -9.74
C GLY A 189 15.15 -20.41 -10.12
N VAL A 190 16.33 -20.86 -10.55
CA VAL A 190 16.55 -22.20 -11.16
C VAL A 190 16.08 -23.35 -10.26
N ASP A 191 16.23 -23.22 -8.94
CA ASP A 191 15.89 -24.28 -7.98
C ASP A 191 14.47 -24.14 -7.39
N VAL A 192 13.68 -23.16 -7.84
CA VAL A 192 12.35 -22.92 -7.29
C VAL A 192 11.31 -23.86 -7.91
N GLN A 193 10.57 -24.56 -7.06
CA GLN A 193 9.41 -25.35 -7.46
C GLN A 193 8.14 -24.50 -7.32
N VAL A 194 7.35 -24.47 -8.39
CA VAL A 194 6.06 -23.78 -8.43
C VAL A 194 4.94 -24.81 -8.36
N HIS A 195 4.08 -24.64 -7.36
CA HIS A 195 2.90 -25.47 -7.17
C HIS A 195 1.70 -24.81 -7.82
N VAL A 196 1.09 -25.52 -8.78
CA VAL A 196 -0.19 -25.13 -9.38
C VAL A 196 -1.18 -26.29 -9.19
N PRO A 197 -2.50 -26.10 -9.35
CA PRO A 197 -3.47 -27.14 -9.08
C PRO A 197 -3.16 -28.44 -9.83
N GLY A 198 -2.92 -29.52 -9.08
CA GLY A 198 -2.65 -30.85 -9.63
C GLY A 198 -1.24 -31.11 -10.16
N MET A 199 -0.32 -30.14 -10.10
CA MET A 199 1.06 -30.37 -10.56
C MET A 199 2.09 -29.48 -9.85
N THR A 200 3.33 -29.97 -9.82
CA THR A 200 4.50 -29.17 -9.42
C THR A 200 5.43 -29.08 -10.61
N VAL A 201 5.89 -27.88 -10.94
CA VAL A 201 6.81 -27.61 -12.04
C VAL A 201 7.97 -26.78 -11.55
N ASP A 202 9.16 -27.00 -12.08
CA ASP A 202 10.27 -26.09 -11.85
C ASP A 202 9.99 -24.73 -12.52
N ALA A 203 10.54 -23.66 -11.94
CA ALA A 203 10.33 -22.30 -12.43
C ALA A 203 10.82 -22.11 -13.87
N ALA A 204 11.90 -22.75 -14.29
CA ALA A 204 12.41 -22.65 -15.66
C ALA A 204 11.42 -23.25 -16.67
N THR A 205 10.85 -24.41 -16.36
CA THR A 205 9.78 -25.02 -17.15
C THR A 205 8.59 -24.07 -17.24
N LEU A 206 8.14 -23.49 -16.12
CA LEU A 206 7.04 -22.52 -16.11
C LEU A 206 7.35 -21.32 -17.01
N LEU A 207 8.53 -20.71 -16.87
CA LEU A 207 8.94 -19.53 -17.61
C LEU A 207 9.04 -19.78 -19.13
N SER A 208 9.33 -21.03 -19.54
CA SER A 208 9.33 -21.42 -20.95
C SER A 208 7.93 -21.62 -21.55
N ARG A 209 6.86 -21.60 -20.74
CA ARG A 209 5.49 -21.81 -21.24
C ARG A 209 4.89 -20.56 -21.83
N ARG A 210 4.02 -20.80 -22.82
CA ARG A 210 3.03 -19.84 -23.34
C ARG A 210 1.74 -19.96 -22.55
N TRP A 211 0.98 -18.87 -22.52
CA TRP A 211 -0.21 -18.76 -21.69
C TRP A 211 -1.45 -18.63 -22.54
N VAL A 212 -2.53 -19.23 -22.07
CA VAL A 212 -3.88 -19.00 -22.60
C VAL A 212 -4.68 -18.34 -21.49
N ILE A 213 -5.01 -17.06 -21.66
CA ILE A 213 -5.79 -16.31 -20.68
C ILE A 213 -7.16 -16.04 -21.31
N ASN A 214 -8.22 -16.53 -20.69
CA ASN A 214 -9.61 -16.38 -21.20
C ASN A 214 -9.78 -16.83 -22.66
N GLY A 215 -9.09 -17.90 -23.07
CA GLY A 215 -9.13 -18.42 -24.45
C GLY A 215 -8.20 -17.71 -25.44
N HIS A 216 -7.51 -16.64 -25.03
CA HIS A 216 -6.53 -15.95 -25.87
C HIS A 216 -5.14 -16.54 -25.68
N GLU A 217 -4.58 -17.11 -26.74
CA GLU A 217 -3.21 -17.63 -26.75
C GLU A 217 -2.19 -16.49 -26.90
N PHE A 218 -1.24 -16.43 -25.96
CA PHE A 218 -0.10 -15.55 -26.01
C PHE A 218 1.07 -16.26 -26.70
N THR A 219 1.57 -15.65 -27.78
CA THR A 219 2.64 -16.25 -28.60
C THR A 219 4.02 -16.19 -27.94
N ALA A 220 4.20 -15.24 -27.01
CA ALA A 220 5.40 -15.12 -26.22
C ALA A 220 5.35 -16.06 -25.00
N THR A 221 6.49 -16.64 -24.67
CA THR A 221 6.71 -17.31 -23.38
C THR A 221 6.74 -16.30 -22.25
N LEU A 222 6.52 -16.76 -21.01
CA LEU A 222 6.68 -15.89 -19.84
C LEU A 222 8.09 -15.27 -19.75
N GLN A 223 9.14 -16.04 -20.05
CA GLN A 223 10.51 -15.55 -20.04
C GLN A 223 10.69 -14.37 -21.01
N GLU A 224 10.11 -14.48 -22.20
CA GLU A 224 10.14 -13.40 -23.18
C GLU A 224 9.35 -12.18 -22.71
N LEU A 225 8.19 -12.37 -22.07
CA LEU A 225 7.42 -11.29 -21.47
C LEU A 225 8.17 -10.58 -20.35
N VAL A 226 8.82 -11.33 -19.45
CA VAL A 226 9.67 -10.79 -18.38
C VAL A 226 10.83 -9.99 -18.98
N THR A 227 11.53 -10.54 -19.97
CA THR A 227 12.65 -9.87 -20.63
C THR A 227 12.20 -8.56 -21.30
N ARG A 228 11.07 -8.58 -22.01
CA ARG A 228 10.49 -7.37 -22.62
C ARG A 228 10.07 -6.34 -21.57
N ALA A 229 9.45 -6.78 -20.47
CA ALA A 229 9.05 -5.91 -19.38
C ALA A 229 10.25 -5.22 -18.72
N ILE A 230 11.35 -5.95 -18.48
CA ILE A 230 12.59 -5.38 -17.93
C ILE A 230 13.15 -4.29 -18.84
N ALA A 231 13.17 -4.52 -20.16
CA ALA A 231 13.67 -3.55 -21.12
C ALA A 231 12.75 -2.30 -21.19
N MET A 232 11.44 -2.52 -21.30
CA MET A 232 10.44 -1.44 -21.43
C MET A 232 10.35 -0.57 -20.17
N LEU A 233 10.46 -1.19 -18.99
CA LEU A 233 10.31 -0.53 -17.70
C LEU A 233 11.64 -0.04 -17.12
N ASN A 234 12.73 -0.08 -17.91
CA ASN A 234 14.04 0.40 -17.46
C ASN A 234 13.95 1.88 -17.07
N PRO A 235 14.26 2.24 -15.81
CA PRO A 235 14.02 3.59 -15.34
C PRO A 235 15.12 4.57 -15.75
N ALA A 236 16.24 4.10 -16.30
CA ALA A 236 17.36 4.92 -16.76
C ALA A 236 17.09 5.56 -18.14
N GLN A 237 16.01 6.32 -18.25
CA GLN A 237 15.59 7.03 -19.45
C GLN A 237 14.87 8.34 -19.07
N SER A 238 15.06 9.40 -19.85
CA SER A 238 14.31 10.64 -19.68
C SER A 238 12.95 10.54 -20.37
N GLY A 239 11.96 11.31 -19.91
CA GLY A 239 10.63 11.26 -20.51
C GLY A 239 9.57 12.11 -19.81
N PRO A 240 8.35 12.12 -20.35
CA PRO A 240 7.21 12.71 -19.67
C PRO A 240 6.90 11.93 -18.38
N SER A 241 6.55 12.66 -17.33
CA SER A 241 6.18 12.12 -16.03
C SER A 241 5.04 12.93 -15.42
N ILE A 242 4.28 12.28 -14.55
CA ILE A 242 3.19 12.87 -13.77
C ILE A 242 3.36 12.48 -12.30
N ILE A 243 2.80 13.27 -11.40
CA ILE A 243 2.63 12.84 -10.01
C ILE A 243 1.39 11.95 -9.98
N GLY A 244 1.56 10.70 -9.55
CA GLY A 244 0.46 9.75 -9.43
C GLY A 244 0.55 8.95 -8.15
N HIS A 245 -0.61 8.54 -7.61
CA HIS A 245 -0.68 7.78 -6.36
C HIS A 245 0.01 6.41 -6.45
N GLY A 246 -0.05 5.76 -7.61
CA GLY A 246 0.62 4.47 -7.86
C GLY A 246 -0.02 3.23 -7.19
N ASP A 247 -1.06 3.41 -6.37
CA ASP A 247 -1.79 2.32 -5.67
C ASP A 247 -3.24 2.70 -5.30
N ALA A 248 -3.86 3.57 -6.11
CA ALA A 248 -5.24 3.99 -5.92
C ALA A 248 -6.19 2.93 -6.49
N HIS A 249 -6.53 1.93 -5.69
CA HIS A 249 -7.54 0.91 -6.00
C HIS A 249 -8.72 0.99 -5.01
N ASN A 250 -9.86 0.39 -5.33
CA ASN A 250 -11.11 0.46 -4.53
C ASN A 250 -10.96 0.07 -3.04
N GLY A 251 -9.87 -0.60 -2.66
CA GLY A 251 -9.57 -0.93 -1.26
C GLY A 251 -8.89 0.19 -0.48
N ASN A 252 -8.32 1.18 -1.17
CA ASN A 252 -7.60 2.33 -0.60
C ASN A 252 -8.34 3.66 -0.78
N VAL A 253 -9.51 3.65 -1.43
CA VAL A 253 -10.39 4.82 -1.57
C VAL A 253 -11.69 4.59 -0.82
N PHE A 254 -12.21 5.66 -0.24
CA PHE A 254 -13.41 5.67 0.57
C PHE A 254 -14.49 6.46 -0.15
N TYR A 255 -15.73 6.01 -0.05
CA TYR A 255 -16.87 6.68 -0.67
C TYR A 255 -17.58 7.55 0.36
N SER A 256 -17.61 8.87 0.13
CA SER A 256 -18.42 9.81 0.90
C SER A 256 -19.56 10.32 0.04
N ALA A 257 -20.80 10.21 0.53
CA ALA A 257 -21.98 10.69 -0.19
C ALA A 257 -22.03 12.23 -0.34
N GLY A 258 -21.14 12.96 0.37
CA GLY A 258 -21.04 14.41 0.32
C GLY A 258 -20.03 14.98 -0.69
N GLY A 259 -19.26 14.11 -1.37
CA GLY A 259 -18.08 14.51 -2.13
C GLY A 259 -16.82 14.53 -1.28
#